data_AF-A0A0X7A741-F1
#
_entry.id   AF-A0A0X7A741-F1
#
_cell.length_a   1.000
_cell.length_b   1.000
_cell.length_c   1.000
_cell.angle_alpha   90.00
_cell.angle_beta   90.00
_cell.angle_gamma   90.00
#
_symmetry.space_group_name_H-M   'P 1'
#
loop_
_entity.id
_entity.type
_entity.pdbx_description
1 polymer ?
#
loop_
_entity_poly.entity_id
_entity_poly.type
_entity_poly.pdbx_seq_one_letter_code
_entity_poly.pdbx_strand_id
1 'polypeptide(L)'
;MMTWDEMLTLVGACTYKPGWSIALHREPGSARAYVQLSISEASDASLDSVKRDGTRTPWKSGKRYLSPHMCRQEVVGVVFGLIKDAELHETHEWFRYRGASIYNPHLDPDALVNLARKASSFVTRDNAMTMTEGGA
;
A
#
# COMPACT_ATOMS: atom_id res chain seq x y z
N MET A 1 -9.06 -26.40 -7.20
CA MET A 1 -8.00 -25.45 -7.62
C MET A 1 -8.70 -24.38 -8.42
N MET A 2 -8.53 -23.11 -8.05
CA MET A 2 -9.17 -21.99 -8.73
C MET A 2 -8.53 -21.77 -10.10
N THR A 3 -9.37 -21.64 -11.11
CA THR A 3 -8.97 -21.38 -12.49
C THR A 3 -8.69 -19.90 -12.72
N TRP A 4 -8.01 -19.60 -13.82
CA TRP A 4 -7.79 -18.22 -14.27
C TRP A 4 -9.11 -17.47 -14.49
N ASP A 5 -10.09 -18.09 -15.14
CA ASP A 5 -11.37 -17.44 -15.45
C ASP A 5 -12.18 -17.14 -14.19
N GLU A 6 -12.10 -18.02 -13.18
CA GLU A 6 -12.69 -17.76 -11.86
C GLU A 6 -12.00 -16.58 -11.16
N MET A 7 -10.66 -16.53 -11.17
CA MET A 7 -9.92 -15.39 -10.61
C MET A 7 -10.24 -14.09 -11.36
N LEU A 8 -10.28 -14.13 -12.69
CA LEU A 8 -10.60 -12.97 -13.53
C LEU A 8 -12.00 -12.45 -13.23
N THR A 9 -12.96 -13.35 -13.09
CA THR A 9 -14.34 -13.00 -12.71
C THR A 9 -14.41 -12.33 -11.34
N LEU A 10 -13.72 -12.90 -10.34
CA LEU A 10 -13.70 -12.34 -8.98
C LEU A 10 -13.03 -10.97 -8.92
N VAL A 11 -11.86 -10.81 -9.56
CA VAL A 11 -11.12 -9.55 -9.58
C VAL A 11 -11.86 -8.50 -10.40
N GLY A 12 -12.44 -8.86 -11.55
CA GLY A 12 -13.21 -7.96 -12.41
C GLY A 12 -14.52 -7.48 -11.78
N ALA A 13 -15.07 -8.21 -10.81
CA ALA A 13 -16.21 -7.78 -10.02
C ALA A 13 -15.84 -6.77 -8.90
N CYS A 14 -14.55 -6.58 -8.62
CA CYS A 14 -14.10 -5.59 -7.65
C CYS A 14 -13.95 -4.24 -8.33
N THR A 15 -14.55 -3.21 -7.73
CA THR A 15 -14.43 -1.81 -8.18
C THR A 15 -13.95 -0.93 -7.03
N TYR A 16 -13.33 0.19 -7.37
CA TYR A 16 -13.00 1.22 -6.41
C TYR A 16 -13.24 2.61 -7.00
N LYS A 17 -12.77 3.67 -6.32
CA LYS A 17 -13.05 5.07 -6.64
C LYS A 17 -12.60 5.47 -8.06
N PRO A 18 -13.14 6.58 -8.63
CA PRO A 18 -12.75 7.05 -9.95
C PRO A 18 -11.24 7.20 -10.12
N GLY A 19 -10.74 6.84 -11.31
CA GLY A 19 -9.31 6.87 -11.64
C GLY A 19 -8.52 5.66 -11.12
N TRP A 20 -9.14 4.71 -10.43
CA TRP A 20 -8.51 3.47 -9.99
C TRP A 20 -9.00 2.30 -10.82
N SER A 21 -8.06 1.55 -11.40
CA SER A 21 -8.34 0.29 -12.09
C SER A 21 -7.66 -0.87 -11.39
N ILE A 22 -8.40 -1.97 -11.26
CA ILE A 22 -7.93 -3.22 -10.66
C ILE A 22 -7.77 -4.22 -11.80
N ALA A 23 -6.57 -4.78 -11.96
CA ALA A 23 -6.30 -5.70 -13.05
C ALA A 23 -5.65 -7.00 -12.54
N LEU A 24 -6.11 -8.11 -13.11
CA LEU A 24 -5.46 -9.42 -12.99
C LEU A 24 -4.49 -9.60 -14.15
N HIS A 25 -3.28 -10.02 -13.83
CA HIS A 25 -2.20 -10.23 -14.79
C HIS A 25 -1.59 -11.63 -14.63
N ARG A 26 -0.92 -12.09 -15.68
CA ARG A 26 0.01 -13.22 -15.61
C ARG A 26 1.43 -12.69 -15.63
N GLU A 27 2.27 -13.29 -14.81
CA GLU A 27 3.70 -13.05 -14.87
C GLU A 27 4.26 -13.58 -16.21
N PRO A 28 5.01 -12.78 -16.98
CA PRO A 28 5.58 -13.23 -18.24
C PRO A 28 6.43 -14.49 -18.07
N GLY A 29 6.16 -15.51 -18.88
CA GLY A 29 6.86 -16.80 -18.80
C GLY A 29 6.45 -17.68 -17.61
N SER A 30 5.40 -17.32 -16.86
CA SER A 30 4.95 -18.03 -15.67
C SER A 30 3.43 -18.21 -15.65
N ALA A 31 2.96 -19.29 -15.03
CA ALA A 31 1.53 -19.50 -14.78
C ALA A 31 1.01 -18.66 -13.60
N ARG A 32 1.90 -17.95 -12.88
CA ARG A 32 1.56 -17.23 -11.66
C ARG A 32 0.74 -15.98 -11.98
N ALA A 33 -0.43 -15.89 -11.38
CA ALA A 33 -1.29 -14.73 -11.48
C ALA A 33 -0.95 -13.69 -10.41
N TYR A 34 -1.18 -12.40 -10.70
CA TYR A 34 -1.09 -11.33 -9.72
C TYR A 34 -2.10 -10.23 -9.99
N VAL A 35 -2.52 -9.55 -8.92
CA VAL A 35 -3.34 -8.34 -8.99
C VAL A 35 -2.44 -7.12 -8.87
N GLN A 36 -2.73 -6.08 -9.64
CA GLN A 36 -2.11 -4.77 -9.53
C GLN A 36 -3.15 -3.67 -9.74
N LEU A 37 -3.01 -2.55 -9.02
CA LEU A 37 -3.81 -1.34 -9.22
C LEU A 37 -3.09 -0.41 -10.19
N SER A 38 -3.83 0.30 -11.02
CA SER A 38 -3.33 1.47 -11.75
C SER A 38 -4.16 2.70 -11.40
N ILE A 39 -3.47 3.76 -11.01
CA ILE A 39 -4.02 5.05 -10.60
C ILE A 39 -3.75 6.04 -11.73
N SER A 40 -4.81 6.59 -12.31
CA SER A 40 -4.72 7.55 -13.41
C SER A 40 -4.80 9.00 -12.92
N GLU A 41 -4.58 9.95 -13.84
CA GLU A 41 -4.70 11.39 -13.59
C GLU A 41 -6.11 11.81 -13.11
N ALA A 42 -7.13 10.99 -13.36
CA ALA A 42 -8.49 11.26 -12.88
C ALA A 42 -8.63 11.14 -11.35
N SER A 43 -7.67 10.49 -10.67
CA SER A 43 -7.68 10.31 -9.21
C SER A 43 -6.76 11.33 -8.54
N ASP A 44 -7.18 11.92 -7.42
CA ASP A 44 -6.33 12.80 -6.60
C ASP A 44 -5.09 12.08 -6.04
N ALA A 45 -5.15 10.75 -5.89
CA ALA A 45 -3.98 9.95 -5.56
C ALA A 45 -2.88 9.97 -6.64
N SER A 46 -3.10 10.59 -7.80
CA SER A 46 -2.01 10.83 -8.77
C SER A 46 -1.28 12.15 -8.52
N LEU A 47 -1.71 12.99 -7.58
CA LEU A 47 -1.03 14.26 -7.30
C LEU A 47 0.39 14.02 -6.79
N ASP A 48 1.35 14.74 -7.35
CA ASP A 48 2.77 14.58 -7.04
C ASP A 48 3.07 15.14 -5.63
N SER A 49 3.32 14.22 -4.68
CA SER A 49 3.59 14.51 -3.28
C SER A 49 4.95 15.19 -3.05
N VAL A 50 5.84 15.18 -4.06
CA VAL A 50 7.15 15.83 -4.03
C VAL A 50 7.05 17.27 -4.54
N LYS A 51 6.50 17.47 -5.75
CA LYS A 51 6.39 18.80 -6.37
C LYS A 51 5.33 19.68 -5.72
N ARG A 52 4.16 19.09 -5.41
CA ARG A 52 3.01 19.78 -4.77
C ARG A 52 2.54 21.04 -5.52
N ASP A 53 2.72 21.08 -6.83
CA ASP A 53 2.31 22.17 -7.71
C ASP A 53 1.01 21.89 -8.48
N GLY A 54 0.33 20.79 -8.14
CA GLY A 54 -0.86 20.30 -8.84
C GLY A 54 -0.55 19.35 -9.99
N THR A 55 0.73 19.08 -10.30
CA THR A 55 1.14 18.06 -11.26
C THR A 55 0.58 16.70 -10.84
N ARG A 56 0.08 15.95 -11.82
CA ARG A 56 -0.37 14.57 -11.66
C ARG A 56 0.60 13.61 -12.33
N THR A 57 0.98 12.56 -11.60
CA THR A 57 1.87 11.49 -12.03
C THR A 57 1.16 10.15 -11.80
N PRO A 58 0.52 9.58 -12.84
CA PRO A 58 -0.08 8.25 -12.76
C PRO A 58 0.91 7.19 -12.29
N TRP A 59 0.45 6.25 -11.48
CA TRP A 59 1.31 5.22 -10.90
C TRP A 59 0.59 3.88 -10.76
N LYS A 60 1.35 2.85 -10.39
CA LYS A 60 0.85 1.49 -10.17
C LYS A 60 1.26 0.99 -8.80
N SER A 61 0.36 0.30 -8.12
CA SER A 61 0.67 -0.32 -6.83
C SER A 61 1.72 -1.41 -6.95
N GLY A 62 2.19 -1.92 -5.81
CA GLY A 62 2.85 -3.22 -5.76
C GLY A 62 1.99 -4.34 -6.35
N LYS A 63 2.62 -5.47 -6.68
CA LYS A 63 1.95 -6.67 -7.18
C LYS A 63 1.57 -7.59 -6.01
N ARG A 64 0.36 -8.14 -6.02
CA ARG A 64 -0.04 -9.21 -5.09
C ARG A 64 -0.29 -10.50 -5.86
N TYR A 65 0.60 -11.46 -5.69
CA TYR A 65 0.51 -12.75 -6.36
C TYR A 65 -0.58 -13.63 -5.74
N LEU A 66 -1.33 -14.33 -6.60
CA LEU A 66 -2.39 -15.23 -6.21
C LEU A 66 -1.93 -16.69 -6.29
N SER A 67 -2.39 -17.50 -5.34
CA SER A 67 -2.21 -18.96 -5.37
C SER A 67 -3.45 -19.61 -5.99
N PRO A 68 -3.28 -20.66 -6.83
CA PRO A 68 -4.41 -21.40 -7.38
C PRO A 68 -5.16 -22.25 -6.33
N HIS A 69 -4.68 -22.28 -5.08
CA HIS A 69 -5.34 -22.95 -3.96
C HIS A 69 -6.19 -22.01 -3.10
N MET A 70 -6.24 -20.72 -3.43
CA MET A 70 -7.06 -19.75 -2.69
C MET A 70 -8.54 -20.02 -2.86
N CYS A 71 -9.31 -19.75 -1.82
CA CYS A 71 -10.77 -19.66 -1.89
C CYS A 71 -11.19 -18.28 -2.44
N ARG A 72 -12.47 -18.15 -2.79
CA ARG A 72 -13.03 -16.93 -3.39
C ARG A 72 -12.83 -15.70 -2.50
N GLN A 73 -13.05 -15.85 -1.19
CA GLN A 73 -12.91 -14.76 -0.23
C GLN A 73 -11.45 -14.30 -0.08
N GLU A 74 -10.49 -15.21 -0.19
CA GLU A 74 -9.07 -14.85 -0.14
C GLU A 74 -8.65 -14.00 -1.35
N VAL A 75 -9.17 -14.30 -2.55
CA VAL A 75 -8.90 -13.48 -3.74
C VAL A 75 -9.47 -12.07 -3.58
N VAL A 76 -10.73 -11.94 -3.15
CA VAL A 76 -11.34 -10.62 -2.86
C VAL A 76 -10.58 -9.89 -1.75
N GLY A 77 -10.18 -10.62 -0.70
CA GLY A 77 -9.37 -10.09 0.39
C GLY A 77 -8.01 -9.55 -0.06
N VAL A 78 -7.37 -10.19 -1.04
CA VAL A 78 -6.13 -9.69 -1.65
C VAL A 78 -6.36 -8.36 -2.37
N VAL A 79 -7.44 -8.24 -3.15
CA VAL A 79 -7.79 -6.98 -3.83
C VAL A 79 -8.02 -5.87 -2.80
N PHE A 80 -8.84 -6.14 -1.78
CA PHE A 80 -9.10 -5.17 -0.72
C PHE A 80 -7.85 -4.79 0.07
N GLY A 81 -6.98 -5.76 0.36
CA GLY A 81 -5.68 -5.53 0.98
C GLY A 81 -4.82 -4.58 0.16
N LEU A 82 -4.73 -4.81 -1.15
CA LEU A 82 -3.94 -3.99 -2.05
C LEU A 82 -4.45 -2.54 -2.15
N ILE A 83 -5.77 -2.34 -2.10
CA ILE A 83 -6.36 -0.99 -2.03
C ILE A 83 -5.95 -0.28 -0.75
N LYS A 84 -6.05 -0.95 0.41
CA LYS A 84 -5.63 -0.37 1.69
C LYS A 84 -4.16 0.02 1.67
N ASP A 85 -3.30 -0.84 1.14
CA ASP A 85 -1.86 -0.56 1.07
C ASP A 85 -1.57 0.65 0.17
N ALA A 86 -2.28 0.77 -0.96
CA ALA A 86 -2.14 1.90 -1.87
C ALA A 86 -2.63 3.23 -1.27
N GLU A 87 -3.75 3.23 -0.54
CA GLU A 87 -4.21 4.42 0.20
C GLU A 87 -3.26 4.80 1.33
N LEU A 88 -2.71 3.80 2.02
CA LEU A 88 -1.75 4.03 3.10
C LEU A 88 -0.44 4.62 2.56
N HIS A 89 0.00 4.16 1.38
CA HIS A 89 1.14 4.74 0.66
C HIS A 89 0.93 6.23 0.41
N GLU A 90 -0.21 6.61 -0.16
CA GLU A 90 -0.59 8.01 -0.37
C GLU A 90 -0.62 8.81 0.95
N THR A 91 -1.25 8.24 1.97
CA THR A 91 -1.34 8.86 3.31
C THR A 91 0.06 9.17 3.86
N HIS A 92 0.99 8.22 3.73
CA HIS A 92 2.36 8.37 4.21
C HIS A 92 3.17 9.38 3.40
N GLU A 93 2.96 9.47 2.09
CA GLU A 93 3.62 10.46 1.25
C GLU A 93 3.17 11.91 1.55
N TRP A 94 1.86 12.08 1.75
CA TRP A 94 1.25 13.38 1.95
C TRP A 94 1.33 13.89 3.39
N PHE A 95 1.35 13.01 4.38
CA PHE A 95 1.44 13.43 5.79
C PHE A 95 2.77 14.14 6.09
N ARG A 96 2.70 15.29 6.78
CA ARG A 96 3.86 16.09 7.15
C ARG A 96 3.87 16.42 8.63
N TYR A 97 5.01 16.18 9.27
CA TYR A 97 5.34 16.70 10.59
C TYR A 97 6.44 17.75 10.43
N ARG A 98 6.17 18.99 10.88
CA ARG A 98 7.08 20.14 10.74
C ARG A 98 7.55 20.34 9.28
N GLY A 99 6.64 20.15 8.32
CA GLY A 99 6.92 20.29 6.88
C GLY A 99 7.60 19.07 6.22
N ALA A 100 8.08 18.10 7.00
CA ALA A 100 8.77 16.91 6.50
C ALA A 100 7.86 15.68 6.46
N SER A 101 8.00 14.83 5.44
CA SER A 101 7.26 13.56 5.31
C SER A 101 8.01 12.44 6.04
N ILE A 102 7.87 12.41 7.37
CA ILE A 102 8.65 11.49 8.22
C ILE A 102 8.20 10.02 8.12
N TYR A 103 7.05 9.76 7.52
CA TYR A 103 6.52 8.42 7.29
C TYR A 103 6.59 7.99 5.82
N ASN A 104 7.20 8.80 4.94
CA ASN A 104 7.24 8.52 3.52
C ASN A 104 7.80 7.12 3.24
N PRO A 105 7.12 6.27 2.45
CA PRO A 105 7.62 4.92 2.15
C PRO A 105 8.88 4.92 1.28
N HIS A 106 9.24 6.07 0.70
CA HIS A 106 10.44 6.26 -0.12
C HIS A 106 11.63 6.83 0.64
N LEU A 107 11.58 6.91 1.97
CA LEU A 107 12.77 7.21 2.77
C LEU A 107 13.81 6.09 2.59
N ASP A 108 15.07 6.49 2.45
CA ASP A 108 16.18 5.56 2.31
C ASP A 108 16.30 4.65 3.54
N PRO A 109 16.12 3.32 3.39
CA PRO A 109 16.23 2.40 4.52
C PRO A 109 17.61 2.44 5.19
N ASP A 110 18.70 2.71 4.48
CA ASP A 110 20.05 2.78 5.06
C ASP A 110 20.22 4.03 5.93
N ALA A 111 19.63 5.15 5.52
CA ALA A 111 19.54 6.36 6.34
C ALA A 111 18.70 6.11 7.61
N LEU A 112 17.58 5.38 7.48
CA LEU A 112 16.73 5.00 8.61
C LEU A 112 17.46 4.07 9.60
N VAL A 113 18.30 3.15 9.12
CA VAL A 113 19.15 2.31 9.99
C VAL A 113 20.08 3.18 10.84
N ASN A 114 20.70 4.21 10.25
CA ASN A 114 21.57 5.11 10.98
C ASN A 114 20.83 5.94 12.05
N LEU A 115 19.56 6.28 11.79
CA LEU A 115 18.69 6.91 12.78
C LEU A 115 18.33 5.92 13.90
N ALA A 116 17.87 4.72 13.54
CA ALA A 116 17.41 3.70 14.47
C ALA A 116 18.51 3.13 15.37
N ARG A 117 19.79 3.29 15.02
CA ARG A 117 20.92 2.91 15.89
C ARG A 117 21.15 3.87 17.07
N LYS A 118 20.57 5.07 17.04
CA LYS A 118 20.75 6.06 18.10
C LYS A 118 19.68 5.85 19.16
N ALA A 119 20.07 5.43 20.36
CA ALA A 119 19.13 5.23 21.47
C ALA A 119 18.29 6.49 21.77
N SER A 120 18.89 7.67 21.64
CA SER A 120 18.20 8.96 21.80
C SER A 120 17.15 9.28 20.74
N SER A 121 17.08 8.52 19.64
CA SER A 121 16.05 8.66 18.62
C SER A 121 14.73 7.97 18.99
N PHE A 122 14.72 7.10 20.01
CA PHE A 122 13.50 6.46 20.49
C PHE A 122 12.84 7.33 21.56
N VAL A 123 11.65 7.85 21.24
CA VAL A 123 10.78 8.55 22.19
C VAL A 123 9.68 7.57 22.61
N THR A 124 9.80 7.02 23.81
CA THR A 124 8.86 6.03 24.35
C THR A 124 8.13 6.60 25.56
N ARG A 125 6.94 6.08 25.85
CA ARG A 125 6.22 6.38 27.10
C ARG A 125 6.90 5.69 28.27
N ASP A 126 6.88 6.29 29.45
CA ASP A 126 7.52 5.72 30.66
C ASP A 126 7.03 4.31 31.00
N ASN A 127 5.75 4.03 30.73
CA ASN A 127 5.12 2.73 30.97
C ASN A 127 5.06 1.84 29.71
N ALA A 128 5.92 2.07 28.70
CA ALA A 128 5.84 1.38 27.41
C ALA A 128 5.79 -0.14 27.53
N MET A 129 6.44 -0.68 28.56
CA MET A 129 6.61 -2.10 28.80
C MET A 129 5.93 -2.62 30.07
N THR A 130 5.31 -1.77 30.88
CA THR A 130 4.77 -2.17 32.20
C THR A 130 3.25 -2.30 32.23
N MET A 131 2.51 -1.74 31.25
CA MET A 131 1.02 -1.75 31.20
C MET A 131 0.33 -1.28 32.50
N THR A 132 1.06 -0.60 33.40
CA THR A 132 0.49 0.08 34.54
C THR A 132 -0.08 1.40 34.06
N GLU A 133 -1.36 1.41 33.74
CA GLU A 133 -2.15 2.62 33.63
C GLU A 133 -2.51 3.02 35.07
N GLY A 134 -2.12 4.23 35.50
CA GLY A 134 -2.48 4.72 36.82
C GLY A 134 -4.00 4.69 36.96
N GLY A 135 -4.51 3.88 37.90
CA GLY A 135 -5.94 3.75 38.14
C GLY A 135 -6.56 5.12 38.42
N ALA A 136 -7.56 5.48 37.63
CA ALA A 136 -8.51 6.54 37.93
C ALA A 136 -9.72 5.93 38.66
#